data_AF-A0A9K3K742-F1
#
_entry.id   AF-A0A9K3K742-F1
#
_cell.length_a   1.000
_cell.length_b   1.000
_cell.length_c   1.000
_cell.angle_alpha   90.00
_cell.angle_beta   90.00
_cell.angle_gamma   90.00
#
_symmetry.space_group_name_H-M   'P 1'
#
loop_
_entity.id
_entity.type
_entity.pdbx_description
1 polymer ?
#
loop_
_entity_poly.entity_id
_entity_poly.type
_entity_poly.pdbx_seq_one_letter_code
_entity_poly.pdbx_strand_id
1 'polypeptide(L)'
;MMKITTKITVITFVTSLAILALNIVLLTHIVNTTTTTTGTTTSRIGSDFFFSSFQSVTETISIRDRQLQQQQSHSNSTSSSTTSTLPNGRLLRYPRTLMGIFSSDSYNDATYRSRHRKLFHEIWKDSRVCTVRQFQHNGTVRDNCQLIYTFIMGGNPHPDAPTQLWEDTSSHPLLLSKMENASRDDIHREDVTLLNIRENMNEGKSPTFFFYASTVMDQFLNTDTPIDYAMKLDADSILHLHDYFLFAHEHLPPSPYNVNIFTGALRDKAGWPKDVHPPEDMARLESFWGNEFDGVHLYLAGQCYLMSYDLCKFVSEEAPFSKTRIGPGGYLEGHEDHDVSAMVFHSPTPIHMITIGKSQRFWEHPVKGQPRWTRIEKRERARMNQQIWQGKRLRIY
;
A
#
# COMPACT_ATOMS: atom_id res chain seq x y z
N MET A 1 -30.60 66.56 -29.24
CA MET A 1 -29.29 66.67 -29.92
C MET A 1 -28.20 66.30 -28.93
N MET A 2 -27.63 65.09 -29.04
CA MET A 2 -26.22 64.76 -28.80
C MET A 2 -26.08 63.24 -28.90
N LYS A 3 -25.38 62.80 -29.94
CA LYS A 3 -24.91 61.42 -30.14
C LYS A 3 -23.67 61.24 -29.26
N ILE A 4 -23.60 60.14 -28.51
CA ILE A 4 -22.32 59.62 -28.03
C ILE A 4 -22.24 58.14 -28.40
N THR A 5 -21.16 57.86 -29.13
CA THR A 5 -20.81 56.68 -29.90
C THR A 5 -20.17 55.59 -29.04
N THR A 6 -20.56 54.37 -29.34
CA THR A 6 -19.93 53.09 -28.99
C THR A 6 -18.49 53.00 -29.54
N LYS A 7 -17.53 52.53 -28.73
CA LYS A 7 -16.27 51.96 -29.22
C LYS A 7 -15.94 50.67 -28.47
N ILE A 8 -15.81 49.60 -29.25
CA ILE A 8 -15.40 48.24 -28.89
C ILE A 8 -14.01 48.01 -29.51
N THR A 9 -13.10 47.44 -28.70
CA THR A 9 -12.00 46.48 -28.99
C THR A 9 -11.05 46.71 -30.18
N VAL A 10 -9.73 46.67 -29.92
CA VAL A 10 -8.67 45.84 -30.55
C VAL A 10 -7.29 46.39 -30.12
N ILE A 11 -6.68 45.85 -29.07
CA ILE A 11 -5.21 45.91 -28.83
C ILE A 11 -4.80 44.64 -28.07
N THR A 12 -4.40 43.58 -28.79
CA THR A 12 -3.53 42.50 -28.28
C THR A 12 -3.13 41.59 -29.45
N PHE A 13 -2.24 42.03 -30.34
CA PHE A 13 -1.67 41.17 -31.38
C PHE A 13 -0.34 41.74 -31.94
N VAL A 14 0.66 42.00 -31.08
CA VAL A 14 2.01 42.39 -31.56
C VAL A 14 3.18 41.74 -30.78
N THR A 15 2.96 41.04 -29.67
CA THR A 15 4.10 40.52 -28.86
C THR A 15 4.56 39.09 -29.17
N SER A 16 3.94 38.37 -30.12
CA SER A 16 4.27 36.96 -30.39
C SER A 16 5.19 36.70 -31.60
N LEU A 17 5.70 37.73 -32.28
CA LEU A 17 6.61 37.54 -33.43
C LEU A 17 8.10 37.83 -33.14
N ALA A 18 8.43 38.39 -31.97
CA ALA A 18 9.83 38.76 -31.65
C ALA A 18 10.63 37.66 -30.93
N ILE A 19 9.98 36.60 -30.41
CA ILE A 19 10.65 35.51 -29.68
C ILE A 19 11.08 34.36 -30.61
N LEU A 20 10.50 34.26 -31.81
CA LEU A 20 10.84 33.19 -32.77
C LEU A 20 12.12 33.45 -33.58
N ALA A 21 12.62 34.69 -33.62
CA ALA A 21 13.82 35.06 -34.36
C ALA A 21 15.13 34.93 -33.56
N LEU A 22 15.08 34.73 -32.24
CA LEU A 22 16.26 34.65 -31.39
C LEU A 22 16.80 33.22 -31.20
N ASN A 23 16.01 32.18 -31.55
CA ASN A 23 16.41 30.78 -31.37
C ASN A 23 17.02 30.13 -32.64
N ILE A 24 17.12 30.84 -33.75
CA ILE A 24 17.66 30.31 -35.02
C ILE A 24 19.16 30.63 -35.20
N VAL A 25 19.74 31.53 -34.39
CA VAL A 25 21.14 31.95 -34.52
C VAL A 25 22.11 31.17 -33.61
N LEU A 26 21.60 30.39 -32.65
CA LEU A 26 22.44 29.66 -31.68
C LEU A 26 22.72 28.18 -32.05
N LEU A 27 22.35 27.74 -33.25
CA LEU A 27 22.43 26.32 -33.66
C LEU A 27 23.36 26.04 -34.86
N THR A 28 24.32 26.93 -35.12
CA THR A 28 25.31 26.77 -36.21
C THR A 28 26.78 26.70 -35.76
N HIS A 29 27.05 26.49 -34.48
CA HIS A 29 28.42 26.19 -34.02
C HIS A 29 28.42 25.01 -33.05
N ILE A 30 28.53 23.79 -33.59
CA ILE A 30 29.29 22.64 -33.06
C ILE A 30 29.33 21.62 -34.22
N VAL A 31 30.36 21.70 -35.05
CA VAL A 31 30.78 20.61 -35.94
C VAL A 31 32.30 20.63 -35.94
N ASN A 32 32.88 19.60 -35.31
CA ASN A 32 34.18 18.97 -35.58
C ASN A 32 34.77 18.46 -34.25
N THR A 33 34.78 17.13 -34.04
CA THR A 33 36.01 16.33 -34.05
C THR A 33 35.78 14.84 -33.81
N THR A 34 36.50 14.06 -34.64
CA THR A 34 37.09 12.73 -34.39
C THR A 34 36.21 11.50 -34.17
N THR A 35 36.12 10.74 -35.25
CA THR A 35 35.96 9.28 -35.31
C THR A 35 37.13 8.53 -34.65
N THR A 36 36.80 7.63 -33.71
CA THR A 36 37.68 6.52 -33.33
C THR A 36 36.85 5.25 -33.19
N THR A 37 37.08 4.32 -34.11
CA THR A 37 36.52 2.97 -34.18
C THR A 37 37.26 2.05 -33.22
N THR A 38 36.56 1.46 -32.25
CA THR A 38 36.99 0.25 -31.54
C THR A 38 35.82 -0.72 -31.40
N GLY A 39 36.08 -1.97 -31.79
CA GLY A 39 35.09 -3.02 -32.01
C GLY A 39 34.49 -3.60 -30.74
N THR A 40 33.20 -3.92 -30.84
CA THR A 40 32.41 -4.67 -29.87
C THR A 40 32.45 -6.16 -30.20
N THR A 41 33.09 -6.95 -29.34
CA THR A 41 32.88 -8.40 -29.22
C THR A 41 31.72 -8.64 -28.25
N THR A 42 30.55 -8.97 -28.79
CA THR A 42 29.40 -9.44 -28.01
C THR A 42 29.55 -10.93 -27.69
N SER A 43 29.93 -11.27 -26.45
CA SER A 43 29.75 -12.60 -25.90
C SER A 43 28.32 -12.74 -25.36
N ARG A 44 27.52 -13.62 -26.01
CA ARG A 44 26.24 -14.10 -25.47
C ARG A 44 26.53 -15.02 -24.29
N ILE A 45 26.18 -14.60 -23.08
CA ILE A 45 26.07 -15.49 -21.92
C ILE A 45 24.64 -16.05 -21.92
N GLY A 46 24.54 -17.38 -22.00
CA GLY A 46 23.29 -18.12 -22.10
C GLY A 46 22.45 -18.05 -20.82
N SER A 47 21.15 -17.89 -20.99
CA SER A 47 20.10 -17.75 -19.98
C SER A 47 19.63 -19.08 -19.37
N ASP A 48 20.44 -20.14 -19.39
CA ASP A 48 19.99 -21.49 -19.06
C ASP A 48 20.13 -21.87 -17.57
N PHE A 49 20.54 -20.93 -16.70
CA PHE A 49 20.82 -21.24 -15.30
C PHE A 49 19.70 -20.89 -14.29
N PHE A 50 18.62 -20.22 -14.71
CA PHE A 50 17.56 -19.76 -13.79
C PHE A 50 16.23 -20.54 -13.86
N PHE A 51 16.07 -21.50 -14.77
CA PHE A 51 14.78 -22.19 -14.97
C PHE A 51 14.61 -23.55 -14.28
N SER A 52 15.67 -24.20 -13.77
CA SER A 52 15.51 -25.54 -13.14
C SER A 52 15.02 -25.48 -11.69
N SER A 53 15.19 -24.35 -11.00
CA SER A 53 14.84 -24.19 -9.58
C SER A 53 13.34 -23.99 -9.33
N PHE A 54 12.57 -23.52 -10.33
CA PHE A 54 11.15 -23.20 -10.16
C PHE A 54 10.19 -24.37 -10.41
N GLN A 55 10.59 -25.38 -11.20
CA GLN A 55 9.75 -26.57 -11.44
C GLN A 55 9.66 -27.49 -10.21
N SER A 56 10.73 -27.59 -9.41
CA SER A 56 10.76 -28.41 -8.19
C SER A 56 9.78 -27.92 -7.10
N VAL A 57 9.57 -26.59 -7.00
CA VAL A 57 8.69 -25.99 -6.00
C VAL A 57 7.21 -26.15 -6.38
N THR A 58 6.87 -26.16 -7.67
CA THR A 58 5.47 -26.30 -8.13
C THR A 58 4.93 -27.73 -8.01
N GLU A 59 5.76 -28.75 -8.23
CA GLU A 59 5.36 -30.15 -8.02
C GLU A 59 5.16 -30.48 -6.53
N THR A 60 5.97 -29.90 -5.66
CA THR A 60 5.88 -30.13 -4.20
C THR A 60 4.59 -29.54 -3.60
N ILE A 61 4.11 -28.39 -4.12
CA ILE A 61 2.85 -27.76 -3.68
C ILE A 61 1.63 -28.57 -4.15
N SER A 62 1.65 -29.07 -5.40
CA SER A 62 0.56 -29.90 -5.95
C SER A 62 0.37 -31.24 -5.22
N ILE A 63 1.47 -31.85 -4.74
CA ILE A 63 1.41 -33.10 -3.97
C ILE A 63 0.83 -32.85 -2.56
N ARG A 64 1.18 -31.72 -1.93
CA ARG A 64 0.67 -31.34 -0.60
C ARG A 64 -0.84 -31.04 -0.62
N ASP A 65 -1.32 -30.36 -1.65
CA ASP A 65 -2.75 -30.07 -1.82
C ASP A 65 -3.60 -31.32 -2.04
N ARG A 66 -3.08 -32.33 -2.75
CA ARG A 66 -3.77 -33.63 -2.92
C ARG A 66 -3.79 -34.44 -1.63
N GLN A 67 -2.73 -34.40 -0.81
CA GLN A 67 -2.71 -35.08 0.48
C GLN A 67 -3.64 -34.42 1.51
N LEU A 68 -3.74 -33.09 1.51
CA LEU A 68 -4.68 -32.36 2.39
C LEU A 68 -6.15 -32.59 2.00
N GLN A 69 -6.47 -32.71 0.70
CA GLN A 69 -7.82 -33.07 0.26
C GLN A 69 -8.20 -34.52 0.58
N GLN A 70 -7.25 -35.46 0.53
CA GLN A 70 -7.53 -36.85 0.94
C GLN A 70 -7.70 -36.98 2.46
N GLN A 71 -6.93 -36.25 3.27
CA GLN A 71 -7.08 -36.28 4.74
C GLN A 71 -8.38 -35.62 5.23
N GLN A 72 -8.96 -34.66 4.49
CA GLN A 72 -10.24 -34.04 4.86
C GLN A 72 -11.47 -34.93 4.58
N SER A 73 -11.35 -36.00 3.80
CA SER A 73 -12.48 -36.88 3.50
C SER A 73 -12.78 -37.95 4.55
N HIS A 74 -11.95 -38.10 5.61
CA HIS A 74 -12.08 -39.20 6.59
C HIS A 74 -12.10 -38.79 8.07
N SER A 75 -12.29 -37.52 8.41
CA SER A 75 -12.31 -37.07 9.82
C SER A 75 -13.58 -36.29 10.18
N ASN A 76 -14.62 -37.01 10.61
CA ASN A 76 -15.68 -36.49 11.48
C ASN A 76 -15.16 -36.41 12.92
N SER A 77 -14.07 -35.66 13.16
CA SER A 77 -13.48 -35.47 14.47
C SER A 77 -13.29 -33.99 14.75
N THR A 78 -13.88 -33.55 15.86
CA THR A 78 -13.74 -32.27 16.55
C THR A 78 -12.39 -31.61 16.25
N SER A 79 -12.43 -30.44 15.64
CA SER A 79 -11.27 -29.66 15.20
C SER A 79 -10.40 -29.24 16.38
N SER A 80 -9.46 -30.08 16.79
CA SER A 80 -8.30 -29.65 17.57
C SER A 80 -7.33 -28.99 16.59
N SER A 81 -7.22 -27.67 16.65
CA SER A 81 -6.21 -26.90 15.93
C SER A 81 -4.83 -27.50 16.20
N THR A 82 -4.19 -28.08 15.18
CA THR A 82 -2.83 -28.60 15.25
C THR A 82 -1.86 -27.45 15.49
N THR A 83 -1.55 -27.21 16.75
CA THR A 83 -0.59 -26.22 17.20
C THR A 83 0.81 -26.80 17.11
N SER A 84 1.66 -26.24 16.24
CA SER A 84 3.08 -26.58 16.22
C SER A 84 3.75 -25.99 17.46
N THR A 85 4.16 -26.86 18.40
CA THR A 85 4.96 -26.47 19.56
C THR A 85 6.40 -26.16 19.12
N LEU A 86 6.87 -24.96 19.40
CA LEU A 86 8.30 -24.63 19.31
C LEU A 86 9.10 -25.50 20.32
N PRO A 87 10.44 -25.63 20.16
CA PRO A 87 11.31 -26.37 21.07
C PRO A 87 11.18 -25.98 22.56
N ASN A 88 10.67 -24.77 22.83
CA ASN A 88 10.41 -24.25 24.17
C ASN A 88 8.96 -24.44 24.65
N GLY A 89 8.16 -25.25 23.94
CA GLY A 89 6.75 -25.52 24.28
C GLY A 89 5.78 -24.35 24.07
N ARG A 90 6.26 -23.16 23.69
CA ARG A 90 5.40 -22.01 23.37
C ARG A 90 4.74 -22.24 22.01
N LEU A 91 3.41 -22.13 22.00
CA LEU A 91 2.63 -22.09 20.78
C LEU A 91 2.92 -20.78 20.06
N LEU A 92 3.25 -20.84 18.76
CA LEU A 92 3.31 -19.64 17.94
C LEU A 92 1.91 -19.03 17.90
N ARG A 93 1.79 -17.79 18.39
CA ARG A 93 0.55 -17.02 18.27
C ARG A 93 0.35 -16.60 16.81
N TYR A 94 -0.89 -16.37 16.42
CA TYR A 94 -1.18 -15.77 15.12
C TYR A 94 -0.76 -14.30 15.08
N PRO A 95 -0.30 -13.81 13.92
CA PRO A 95 0.10 -12.42 13.76
C PRO A 95 -1.12 -11.49 13.83
N ARG A 96 -0.94 -10.30 14.40
CA ARG A 96 -1.94 -9.22 14.43
C ARG A 96 -1.54 -8.10 13.48
N THR A 97 -2.50 -7.55 12.76
CA THR A 97 -2.25 -6.50 11.77
C THR A 97 -3.15 -5.30 12.01
N LEU A 98 -2.55 -4.11 12.03
CA LEU A 98 -3.23 -2.83 11.99
C LEU A 98 -3.42 -2.38 10.53
N MET A 99 -4.65 -2.50 10.03
CA MET A 99 -5.04 -2.12 8.68
C MET A 99 -5.58 -0.69 8.64
N GLY A 100 -4.82 0.21 8.02
CA GLY A 100 -5.28 1.53 7.60
C GLY A 100 -5.97 1.47 6.24
N ILE A 101 -7.26 1.76 6.22
CA ILE A 101 -8.05 1.87 5.00
C ILE A 101 -8.04 3.34 4.55
N PHE A 102 -7.30 3.63 3.47
CA PHE A 102 -7.03 5.00 3.02
C PHE A 102 -8.28 5.59 2.38
N SER A 103 -8.82 6.64 3.01
CA SER A 103 -10.11 7.22 2.69
C SER A 103 -10.06 8.75 2.71
N SER A 104 -11.05 9.43 2.16
CA SER A 104 -11.16 10.90 2.07
C SER A 104 -12.56 11.38 2.42
N ASP A 105 -12.72 12.67 2.66
CA ASP A 105 -14.03 13.30 2.82
C ASP A 105 -14.70 13.52 1.46
N SER A 106 -14.95 12.41 0.75
CA SER A 106 -15.62 12.41 -0.54
C SER A 106 -16.81 11.47 -0.55
N TYR A 107 -17.75 11.72 -1.47
CA TYR A 107 -18.94 10.88 -1.63
C TYR A 107 -18.62 9.42 -1.97
N ASN A 108 -17.62 9.21 -2.84
CA ASN A 108 -17.18 7.88 -3.25
C ASN A 108 -16.62 7.12 -2.05
N ASP A 109 -15.77 7.77 -1.27
CA ASP A 109 -15.14 7.16 -0.11
C ASP A 109 -16.12 6.91 1.03
N ALA A 110 -17.11 7.79 1.25
CA ALA A 110 -18.21 7.50 2.16
C ALA A 110 -18.97 6.21 1.77
N THR A 111 -19.15 5.99 0.46
CA THR A 111 -19.75 4.75 -0.06
C THR A 111 -18.85 3.55 0.21
N TYR A 112 -17.54 3.67 0.00
CA TYR A 112 -16.59 2.60 0.30
C TYR A 112 -16.52 2.28 1.80
N ARG A 113 -16.49 3.29 2.68
CA ARG A 113 -16.54 3.09 4.14
C ARG A 113 -17.80 2.35 4.56
N SER A 114 -18.96 2.73 4.01
CA SER A 114 -20.23 2.02 4.25
C SER A 114 -20.15 0.54 3.85
N ARG A 115 -19.53 0.24 2.71
CA ARG A 115 -19.32 -1.13 2.21
C ARG A 115 -18.41 -1.95 3.13
N HIS A 116 -17.28 -1.41 3.54
CA HIS A 116 -16.36 -2.04 4.50
C HIS A 116 -17.05 -2.33 5.83
N ARG A 117 -17.75 -1.34 6.42
CA ARG A 117 -18.53 -1.51 7.65
C ARG A 117 -19.58 -2.61 7.53
N LYS A 118 -20.28 -2.67 6.39
CA LYS A 118 -21.25 -3.74 6.10
C LYS A 118 -20.60 -5.12 6.10
N LEU A 119 -19.41 -5.26 5.50
CA LEU A 119 -18.68 -6.52 5.56
C LEU A 119 -18.29 -6.89 6.99
N PHE A 120 -17.66 -5.97 7.72
CA PHE A 120 -17.14 -6.23 9.06
C PHE A 120 -18.26 -6.54 10.07
N HIS A 121 -19.31 -5.71 10.10
CA HIS A 121 -20.32 -5.74 11.17
C HIS A 121 -21.60 -6.53 10.83
N GLU A 122 -21.98 -6.62 9.55
CA GLU A 122 -23.24 -7.27 9.17
C GLU A 122 -23.02 -8.66 8.57
N ILE A 123 -21.96 -8.84 7.78
CA ILE A 123 -21.77 -10.06 6.99
C ILE A 123 -20.82 -11.01 7.71
N TRP A 124 -19.59 -10.59 8.00
CA TRP A 124 -18.59 -11.46 8.61
C TRP A 124 -18.85 -11.69 10.09
N LYS A 125 -19.14 -10.63 10.86
CA LYS A 125 -19.36 -10.70 12.32
C LYS A 125 -18.28 -11.53 13.03
N ASP A 126 -17.04 -11.41 12.55
CA ASP A 126 -15.91 -12.20 13.00
C ASP A 126 -15.26 -11.50 14.20
N SER A 127 -15.17 -12.19 15.34
CA SER A 127 -14.61 -11.63 16.58
C SER A 127 -13.12 -11.29 16.46
N ARG A 128 -12.44 -11.79 15.42
CA ARG A 128 -11.05 -11.46 15.12
C ARG A 128 -10.89 -10.11 14.44
N VAL A 129 -11.98 -9.43 14.07
CA VAL A 129 -11.96 -8.11 13.43
C VAL A 129 -12.49 -7.06 14.42
N CYS A 130 -11.70 -6.01 14.66
CA CYS A 130 -12.08 -4.93 15.57
C CYS A 130 -11.58 -3.58 15.08
N THR A 131 -12.18 -2.48 15.55
CA THR A 131 -11.64 -1.13 15.28
C THR A 131 -10.40 -0.87 16.14
N VAL A 132 -9.51 0.02 15.70
CA VAL A 132 -8.35 0.45 16.50
C VAL A 132 -8.76 0.95 17.89
N ARG A 133 -9.87 1.71 17.98
CA ARG A 133 -10.41 2.20 19.25
C ARG A 133 -10.88 1.06 20.16
N GLN A 134 -11.58 0.07 19.62
CA GLN A 134 -12.01 -1.11 20.38
C GLN A 134 -10.80 -1.89 20.90
N PHE A 135 -9.78 -2.08 20.08
CA PHE A 135 -8.53 -2.74 20.47
C PHE A 135 -7.82 -2.02 21.62
N GLN A 136 -7.74 -0.69 21.56
CA GLN A 136 -7.06 0.12 22.58
C GLN A 136 -7.78 0.14 23.93
N HIS A 137 -9.11 0.09 23.95
CA HIS A 137 -9.89 0.33 25.18
C HIS A 137 -10.61 -0.90 25.75
N ASN A 138 -10.67 -2.03 25.03
CA ASN A 138 -11.38 -3.22 25.48
C ASN A 138 -10.47 -4.46 25.46
N GLY A 139 -9.98 -4.86 26.64
CA GLY A 139 -9.09 -6.02 26.80
C GLY A 139 -9.68 -7.33 26.24
N THR A 140 -10.96 -7.60 26.47
CA THR A 140 -11.62 -8.82 25.97
C THR A 140 -11.71 -8.87 24.44
N VAL A 141 -11.93 -7.71 23.79
CA VAL A 141 -11.88 -7.61 22.33
C VAL A 141 -10.45 -7.77 21.84
N ARG A 142 -9.49 -7.11 22.51
CA ARG A 142 -8.07 -7.13 22.18
C ARG A 142 -7.48 -8.54 22.13
N ASP A 143 -7.84 -9.40 23.08
CA ASP A 143 -7.30 -10.76 23.16
C ASP A 143 -7.64 -11.61 21.92
N ASN A 144 -8.85 -11.43 21.38
CA ASN A 144 -9.35 -12.18 20.23
C ASN A 144 -9.06 -11.52 18.88
N CYS A 145 -8.84 -10.21 18.87
CA CYS A 145 -8.67 -9.45 17.64
C CYS A 145 -7.32 -9.73 16.97
N GLN A 146 -7.36 -10.01 15.66
CA GLN A 146 -6.20 -10.29 14.80
C GLN A 146 -6.10 -9.29 13.64
N LEU A 147 -7.23 -8.79 13.13
CA LEU A 147 -7.29 -7.72 12.14
C LEU A 147 -7.90 -6.48 12.80
N ILE A 148 -7.05 -5.50 13.07
CA ILE A 148 -7.42 -4.23 13.70
C ILE A 148 -7.56 -3.23 12.57
N TYR A 149 -8.68 -2.53 12.43
CA TYR A 149 -8.87 -1.62 11.31
C TYR A 149 -9.20 -0.18 11.73
N THR A 150 -8.87 0.75 10.85
CA THR A 150 -9.32 2.16 10.93
C THR A 150 -9.35 2.77 9.52
N PHE A 151 -10.27 3.70 9.27
CA PHE A 151 -10.25 4.55 8.08
C PHE A 151 -9.31 5.73 8.31
N ILE A 152 -8.29 5.86 7.48
CA ILE A 152 -7.25 6.89 7.62
C ILE A 152 -7.55 8.06 6.69
N MET A 153 -7.59 9.27 7.25
CA MET A 153 -7.90 10.51 6.54
C MET A 153 -7.01 11.65 7.01
N GLY A 154 -6.60 12.55 6.10
CA GLY A 154 -6.11 13.88 6.46
C GLY A 154 -7.28 14.74 6.93
N GLY A 155 -7.25 15.11 8.20
CA GLY A 155 -8.34 15.75 8.91
C GLY A 155 -8.28 17.27 8.95
N ASN A 156 -7.14 17.88 8.60
CA ASN A 156 -6.94 19.31 8.78
C ASN A 156 -7.28 20.08 7.48
N PRO A 157 -8.39 20.84 7.45
CA PRO A 157 -8.82 21.56 6.24
C PRO A 157 -8.05 22.87 6.03
N HIS A 158 -7.21 23.31 6.98
CA HIS A 158 -6.51 24.58 6.87
C HIS A 158 -5.53 24.56 5.69
N PRO A 159 -5.52 25.58 4.81
CA PRO A 159 -4.61 25.62 3.66
C PRO A 159 -3.14 25.54 4.05
N ASP A 160 -2.77 26.10 5.20
CA ASP A 160 -1.38 26.09 5.71
C ASP A 160 -1.06 24.88 6.61
N ALA A 161 -2.01 23.94 6.78
CA ALA A 161 -1.71 22.72 7.50
C ALA A 161 -0.63 21.89 6.77
N PRO A 162 0.20 21.15 7.51
CA PRO A 162 1.23 20.33 6.90
C PRO A 162 0.61 19.22 6.03
N THR A 163 1.31 18.78 4.99
CA THR A 163 0.90 17.59 4.21
C THR A 163 1.34 16.28 4.87
N GLN A 164 2.25 16.37 5.84
CA GLN A 164 2.87 15.22 6.49
C GLN A 164 3.26 15.57 7.91
N LEU A 165 3.20 14.60 8.82
CA LEU A 165 3.65 14.74 10.20
C LEU A 165 4.46 13.52 10.61
N TRP A 166 5.60 13.79 11.25
CA TRP A 166 6.59 12.79 11.68
C TRP A 166 6.82 12.79 13.18
N GLU A 167 6.13 13.69 13.89
CA GLU A 167 6.27 13.90 15.31
C GLU A 167 4.88 14.19 15.88
N ASP A 168 4.64 13.72 17.11
CA ASP A 168 3.44 14.02 17.87
C ASP A 168 3.83 15.01 18.98
N THR A 169 3.50 16.29 18.79
CA THR A 169 3.87 17.36 19.72
C THR A 169 2.62 18.01 20.31
N SER A 170 2.76 18.68 21.46
CA SER A 170 1.62 19.38 22.08
C SER A 170 1.07 20.52 21.22
N SER A 171 1.90 21.14 20.37
CA SER A 171 1.49 22.22 19.46
C SER A 171 0.94 21.71 18.14
N HIS A 172 1.39 20.53 17.70
CA HIS A 172 0.97 19.88 16.47
C HIS A 172 0.71 18.40 16.78
N PRO A 173 -0.45 18.08 17.40
CA PRO A 173 -0.78 16.70 17.70
C PRO A 173 -0.91 15.91 16.40
N LEU A 174 -0.49 14.65 16.39
CA LEU A 174 -0.58 13.78 15.21
C LEU A 174 -2.02 13.56 14.77
N LEU A 175 -2.96 13.55 15.73
CA LEU A 175 -4.35 13.24 15.53
C LEU A 175 -5.26 14.43 15.83
N LEU A 176 -6.34 14.54 15.06
CA LEU A 176 -7.44 15.45 15.33
C LEU A 176 -8.59 14.69 15.99
N SER A 177 -9.23 15.32 16.98
CA SER A 177 -10.45 14.78 17.60
C SER A 177 -11.67 14.89 16.68
N LYS A 178 -11.70 15.92 15.81
CA LYS A 178 -12.71 16.11 14.77
C LYS A 178 -12.12 16.86 13.58
N MET A 179 -12.66 16.59 12.39
CA MET A 179 -12.50 17.41 11.19
C MET A 179 -13.48 18.58 11.22
N GLU A 180 -13.01 19.79 10.99
CA GLU A 180 -13.89 20.95 10.83
C GLU A 180 -14.57 20.93 9.47
N ASN A 181 -15.87 21.26 9.42
CA ASN A 181 -16.67 21.31 8.19
C ASN A 181 -16.67 20.00 7.38
N ALA A 182 -16.63 18.85 8.07
CA ALA A 182 -16.77 17.54 7.43
C ALA A 182 -18.04 17.49 6.56
N SER A 183 -17.89 17.07 5.30
CA SER A 183 -19.00 17.00 4.34
C SER A 183 -19.91 15.79 4.59
N ARG A 184 -19.45 14.83 5.39
CA ARG A 184 -20.15 13.58 5.71
C ARG A 184 -20.19 13.32 7.21
N ASP A 185 -21.35 12.93 7.71
CA ASP A 185 -21.57 12.60 9.13
C ASP A 185 -20.75 11.39 9.61
N ASP A 186 -20.35 10.51 8.68
CA ASP A 186 -19.70 9.25 9.00
C ASP A 186 -18.20 9.37 9.30
N ILE A 187 -17.65 10.59 9.20
CA ILE A 187 -16.25 10.93 9.46
C ILE A 187 -15.91 10.95 10.95
N HIS A 188 -16.89 11.26 11.81
CA HIS A 188 -16.68 11.31 13.26
C HIS A 188 -17.00 9.98 13.96
N ARG A 189 -17.09 8.89 13.20
CA ARG A 189 -17.28 7.56 13.77
C ARG A 189 -16.00 7.06 14.42
N GLU A 190 -16.16 6.13 15.36
CA GLU A 190 -15.03 5.56 16.13
C GLU A 190 -14.03 4.74 15.32
N ASP A 191 -14.38 4.39 14.09
CA ASP A 191 -13.56 3.63 13.16
C ASP A 191 -12.79 4.53 12.19
N VAL A 192 -12.75 5.84 12.42
CA VAL A 192 -12.02 6.83 11.62
C VAL A 192 -10.89 7.44 12.46
N THR A 193 -9.68 7.39 11.93
CA THR A 193 -8.52 8.13 12.45
C THR A 193 -8.27 9.34 11.56
N LEU A 194 -8.34 10.53 12.17
CA LEU A 194 -8.06 11.80 11.51
C LEU A 194 -6.63 12.23 11.82
N LEU A 195 -5.76 12.16 10.81
CA LEU A 195 -4.40 12.67 10.88
C LEU A 195 -4.44 14.21 10.80
N ASN A 196 -3.62 14.91 11.58
CA ASN A 196 -3.54 16.37 11.57
C ASN A 196 -2.71 16.92 10.39
N ILE A 197 -3.05 16.45 9.20
CA ILE A 197 -2.46 16.85 7.92
C ILE A 197 -3.57 17.23 6.96
N ARG A 198 -3.23 17.96 5.90
CA ARG A 198 -4.12 18.13 4.74
C ARG A 198 -4.38 16.77 4.10
N GLU A 199 -5.56 16.56 3.54
CA GLU A 199 -5.82 15.36 2.75
C GLU A 199 -4.96 15.39 1.47
N ASN A 200 -4.02 14.46 1.36
CA ASN A 200 -3.14 14.31 0.21
C ASN A 200 -2.83 12.83 0.02
N MET A 201 -3.36 12.18 -1.02
CA MET A 201 -3.11 10.74 -1.17
C MET A 201 -1.61 10.46 -1.40
N ASN A 202 -0.96 11.27 -2.24
CA ASN A 202 0.39 11.03 -2.73
C ASN A 202 1.49 11.86 -2.04
N GLU A 203 1.15 12.79 -1.14
CA GLU A 203 2.12 13.81 -0.68
C GLU A 203 2.37 13.79 0.84
N GLY A 204 2.37 12.60 1.44
CA GLY A 204 2.72 12.44 2.86
C GLY A 204 1.76 11.63 3.72
N LYS A 205 0.54 11.34 3.25
CA LYS A 205 -0.43 10.55 4.04
C LYS A 205 0.07 9.16 4.42
N SER A 206 0.71 8.43 3.49
CA SER A 206 1.26 7.10 3.78
C SER A 206 2.35 7.09 4.84
N PRO A 207 3.44 7.84 4.71
CA PRO A 207 4.45 7.86 5.75
C PRO A 207 3.91 8.44 7.08
N THR A 208 2.94 9.37 7.06
CA THR A 208 2.26 9.85 8.30
C THR A 208 1.43 8.73 8.93
N PHE A 209 0.76 7.90 8.12
CA PHE A 209 0.07 6.70 8.61
C PHE A 209 1.03 5.69 9.21
N PHE A 210 2.19 5.43 8.59
CA PHE A 210 3.17 4.50 9.17
C PHE A 210 3.80 5.04 10.45
N PHE A 211 3.97 6.36 10.57
CA PHE A 211 4.32 6.99 11.84
C PHE A 211 3.25 6.70 12.91
N TYR A 212 1.99 7.02 12.63
CA TYR A 212 0.84 6.72 13.51
C TYR A 212 0.76 5.23 13.88
N ALA A 213 0.87 4.35 12.89
CA ALA A 213 0.80 2.92 13.09
C ALA A 213 1.91 2.45 14.02
N SER A 214 3.15 2.90 13.80
CA SER A 214 4.28 2.55 14.67
C SER A 214 4.07 3.02 16.11
N THR A 215 3.51 4.23 16.33
CA THR A 215 3.15 4.72 17.67
C THR A 215 2.06 3.86 18.33
N VAL A 216 1.05 3.40 17.59
CA VAL A 216 0.03 2.50 18.13
C VAL A 216 0.65 1.14 18.46
N MET A 217 1.49 0.59 17.58
CA MET A 217 2.16 -0.70 17.78
C MET A 217 3.10 -0.67 18.99
N ASP A 218 3.82 0.44 19.21
CA ASP A 218 4.69 0.67 20.37
C ASP A 218 3.98 0.50 21.71
N GLN A 219 2.73 0.96 21.81
CA GLN A 219 1.91 0.83 23.02
C GLN A 219 1.68 -0.64 23.41
N PHE A 220 1.77 -1.57 22.45
CA PHE A 220 1.48 -2.99 22.66
C PHE A 220 2.70 -3.90 22.49
N LEU A 221 3.87 -3.37 22.13
CA LEU A 221 5.06 -4.14 21.78
C LEU A 221 5.48 -5.12 22.89
N ASN A 222 5.37 -4.69 24.15
CA ASN A 222 5.75 -5.48 25.34
C ASN A 222 4.55 -6.09 26.08
N THR A 223 3.43 -6.30 25.38
CA THR A 223 2.21 -6.90 25.95
C THR A 223 2.00 -8.33 25.42
N ASP A 224 1.02 -9.05 25.96
CA ASP A 224 0.60 -10.36 25.43
C ASP A 224 -0.14 -10.24 24.08
N THR A 225 -0.51 -9.02 23.69
CA THR A 225 -1.26 -8.72 22.47
C THR A 225 -0.53 -7.72 21.56
N PRO A 226 0.73 -7.99 21.17
CA PRO A 226 1.46 -7.08 20.29
C PRO A 226 0.81 -7.05 18.90
N ILE A 227 0.98 -5.92 18.22
CA ILE A 227 0.60 -5.73 16.81
C ILE A 227 1.87 -5.95 15.98
N ASP A 228 1.83 -6.87 15.01
CA ASP A 228 3.01 -7.32 14.28
C ASP A 228 3.25 -6.58 12.97
N TYR A 229 2.17 -6.19 12.31
CA TYR A 229 2.21 -5.56 10.99
C TYR A 229 1.31 -4.34 10.93
N ALA A 230 1.68 -3.38 10.10
CA ALA A 230 0.75 -2.38 9.59
C ALA A 230 0.44 -2.70 8.12
N MET A 231 -0.82 -2.61 7.75
CA MET A 231 -1.31 -2.82 6.39
C MET A 231 -1.91 -1.52 5.87
N LYS A 232 -1.57 -1.15 4.64
CA LYS A 232 -2.28 -0.14 3.87
C LYS A 232 -3.23 -0.83 2.91
N LEU A 233 -4.48 -0.35 2.86
CA LEU A 233 -5.50 -0.80 1.92
C LEU A 233 -6.19 0.42 1.31
N ASP A 234 -6.35 0.48 -0.01
CA ASP A 234 -7.19 1.52 -0.63
C ASP A 234 -8.65 1.35 -0.19
N ALA A 235 -9.39 2.44 0.03
CA ALA A 235 -10.82 2.35 0.40
C ALA A 235 -11.64 1.61 -0.66
N ASP A 236 -11.28 1.73 -1.94
CA ASP A 236 -11.95 1.04 -3.03
C ASP A 236 -11.46 -0.41 -3.24
N SER A 237 -10.57 -0.92 -2.39
CA SER A 237 -10.15 -2.32 -2.33
C SER A 237 -10.89 -3.07 -1.24
N ILE A 238 -11.27 -4.32 -1.51
CA ILE A 238 -12.04 -5.17 -0.59
C ILE A 238 -11.23 -6.40 -0.21
N LEU A 239 -11.04 -6.59 1.10
CA LEU A 239 -10.39 -7.76 1.67
C LEU A 239 -11.31 -8.99 1.60
N HIS A 240 -10.72 -10.15 1.33
CA HIS A 240 -11.34 -11.46 1.45
C HIS A 240 -10.87 -12.02 2.79
N LEU A 241 -11.60 -11.74 3.87
CA LEU A 241 -11.13 -11.94 5.25
C LEU A 241 -10.55 -13.34 5.51
N HIS A 242 -11.24 -14.36 5.01
CA HIS A 242 -10.84 -15.76 5.16
C HIS A 242 -9.47 -16.04 4.52
N ASP A 243 -9.28 -15.59 3.29
CA ASP A 243 -8.04 -15.79 2.54
C ASP A 243 -6.89 -14.99 3.19
N TYR A 244 -7.21 -13.82 3.77
CA TYR A 244 -6.24 -13.03 4.52
C TYR A 244 -5.76 -13.77 5.77
N PHE A 245 -6.66 -14.30 6.61
CA PHE A 245 -6.23 -15.05 7.80
C PHE A 245 -5.46 -16.31 7.44
N LEU A 246 -5.88 -17.04 6.40
CA LEU A 246 -5.13 -18.19 5.91
C LEU A 246 -3.70 -17.79 5.52
N PHE A 247 -3.57 -16.75 4.70
CA PHE A 247 -2.27 -16.22 4.28
C PHE A 247 -1.43 -15.79 5.49
N ALA A 248 -2.01 -14.99 6.40
CA ALA A 248 -1.30 -14.46 7.56
C ALA A 248 -0.79 -15.59 8.47
N HIS A 249 -1.61 -16.62 8.72
CA HIS A 249 -1.24 -17.72 9.59
C HIS A 249 -0.18 -18.64 8.98
N GLU A 250 -0.14 -18.76 7.65
CA GLU A 250 0.80 -19.65 6.95
C GLU A 250 2.12 -18.96 6.58
N HIS A 251 2.10 -17.63 6.39
CA HIS A 251 3.22 -16.94 5.75
C HIS A 251 3.77 -15.75 6.53
N LEU A 252 3.05 -15.23 7.53
CA LEU A 252 3.52 -14.09 8.31
C LEU A 252 4.00 -14.55 9.70
N PRO A 253 5.31 -14.48 9.99
CA PRO A 253 5.79 -14.80 11.32
C PRO A 253 5.32 -13.75 12.35
N PRO A 254 4.94 -14.14 13.58
CA PRO A 254 4.67 -13.18 14.64
C PRO A 254 5.98 -12.64 15.25
N SER A 255 5.90 -11.52 15.98
CA SER A 255 7.00 -11.03 16.83
C SER A 255 7.48 -12.09 17.82
N PRO A 256 8.82 -12.21 18.01
CA PRO A 256 9.88 -11.30 17.54
C PRO A 256 10.47 -11.63 16.17
N TYR A 257 9.87 -12.52 15.39
CA TYR A 257 10.42 -13.01 14.11
C TYR A 257 9.96 -12.19 12.90
N ASN A 258 9.16 -11.14 13.10
CA ASN A 258 8.58 -10.27 12.09
C ASN A 258 9.46 -9.04 11.82
N VAL A 259 10.73 -9.24 11.44
CA VAL A 259 11.69 -8.14 11.26
C VAL A 259 11.94 -7.90 9.77
N ASN A 260 11.98 -6.64 9.34
CA ASN A 260 12.23 -6.22 7.96
C ASN A 260 11.32 -6.88 6.90
N ILE A 261 10.05 -7.17 7.22
CA ILE A 261 9.14 -7.84 6.29
C ILE A 261 8.32 -6.82 5.52
N PHE A 262 8.38 -6.89 4.19
CA PHE A 262 7.55 -6.08 3.29
C PHE A 262 6.76 -6.99 2.35
N THR A 263 5.44 -6.92 2.38
CA THR A 263 4.58 -7.93 1.76
C THR A 263 3.47 -7.29 0.94
N GLY A 264 3.23 -7.83 -0.27
CA GLY A 264 2.28 -7.21 -1.19
C GLY A 264 2.40 -7.74 -2.61
N ALA A 265 1.60 -7.19 -3.53
CA ALA A 265 1.66 -7.60 -4.93
C ALA A 265 2.80 -6.88 -5.66
N LEU A 266 3.92 -7.59 -5.87
CA LEU A 266 5.07 -7.06 -6.59
C LEU A 266 4.70 -6.58 -7.99
N ARG A 267 5.20 -5.39 -8.33
CA ARG A 267 5.15 -4.78 -9.64
C ARG A 267 6.56 -4.36 -10.01
N ASP A 268 6.77 -4.32 -11.31
CA ASP A 268 7.93 -3.71 -11.92
C ASP A 268 7.40 -2.55 -12.76
N LYS A 269 8.05 -1.39 -12.65
CA LYS A 269 7.77 -0.24 -13.50
C LYS A 269 8.36 -0.40 -14.91
N ALA A 270 9.08 -1.49 -15.19
CA ALA A 270 9.63 -1.83 -16.50
C ALA A 270 8.54 -1.71 -17.59
N GLY A 271 8.63 -0.63 -18.36
CA GLY A 271 7.58 -0.21 -19.30
C GLY A 271 7.26 1.27 -19.27
N TRP A 272 7.84 2.07 -18.36
CA TRP A 272 7.82 3.52 -18.54
C TRP A 272 8.53 3.88 -19.85
N PRO A 273 7.88 4.60 -20.77
CA PRO A 273 8.49 4.88 -22.04
C PRO A 273 9.63 5.87 -21.78
N LYS A 274 10.87 5.37 -21.88
CA LYS A 274 12.11 6.14 -21.74
C LYS A 274 12.16 7.33 -22.71
N ASP A 275 11.31 7.31 -23.72
CA ASP A 275 11.22 8.30 -24.78
C ASP A 275 10.32 9.50 -24.44
N VAL A 276 9.49 9.45 -23.37
CA VAL A 276 8.56 10.56 -23.03
C VAL A 276 9.18 11.58 -22.08
N HIS A 277 10.20 11.17 -21.33
CA HIS A 277 10.91 12.06 -20.42
C HIS A 277 12.29 12.40 -21.00
N PRO A 278 12.71 13.67 -20.94
CA PRO A 278 14.08 14.03 -21.23
C PRO A 278 15.05 13.13 -20.44
N PRO A 279 16.18 12.70 -21.01
CA PRO A 279 17.15 11.86 -20.31
C PRO A 279 17.60 12.44 -18.95
N GLU A 280 17.63 13.77 -18.80
CA GLU A 280 17.91 14.43 -17.53
C GLU A 280 16.86 14.16 -16.43
N ASP A 281 15.58 14.00 -16.79
CA ASP A 281 14.50 13.71 -15.84
C ASP A 281 14.49 12.24 -15.44
N MET A 282 14.87 11.33 -16.35
CA MET A 282 14.99 9.90 -16.07
C MET A 282 16.07 9.63 -15.02
N ALA A 283 17.23 10.27 -15.14
CA ALA A 283 18.30 10.15 -14.15
C ALA A 283 17.86 10.66 -12.77
N ARG A 284 17.00 11.69 -12.71
CA ARG A 284 16.46 12.24 -11.45
C ARG A 284 15.41 11.33 -10.81
N LEU A 285 14.53 10.74 -11.61
CA LEU A 285 13.41 9.93 -11.12
C LEU A 285 13.82 8.48 -10.81
N GLU A 286 14.84 7.95 -11.49
CA GLU A 286 15.26 6.56 -11.37
C GLU A 286 16.65 6.42 -10.73
N SER A 287 17.28 7.48 -10.22
CA SER A 287 18.68 7.41 -9.74
C SER A 287 18.89 6.34 -8.67
N PHE A 288 17.94 6.13 -7.76
CA PHE A 288 18.10 5.07 -6.76
C PHE A 288 18.03 3.69 -7.41
N TRP A 289 16.95 3.40 -8.14
CA TRP A 289 16.69 2.10 -8.75
C TRP A 289 17.68 1.71 -9.85
N GLY A 290 18.05 2.68 -10.68
CA GLY A 290 19.03 2.49 -11.75
C GLY A 290 20.43 2.21 -11.22
N ASN A 291 20.82 2.83 -10.10
CA ASN A 291 22.15 2.62 -9.51
C ASN A 291 22.22 1.36 -8.64
N GLU A 292 21.16 1.06 -7.87
CA GLU A 292 21.19 -0.04 -6.90
C GLU A 292 20.66 -1.37 -7.46
N PHE A 293 19.80 -1.37 -8.49
CA PHE A 293 19.07 -2.56 -8.95
C PHE A 293 19.13 -2.80 -10.47
N ASP A 294 20.24 -2.48 -11.12
CA ASP A 294 20.48 -2.75 -12.56
C ASP A 294 19.34 -2.27 -13.48
N GLY A 295 18.68 -1.16 -13.13
CA GLY A 295 17.57 -0.59 -13.91
C GLY A 295 16.21 -1.24 -13.69
N VAL A 296 16.03 -2.00 -12.60
CA VAL A 296 14.72 -2.53 -12.19
C VAL A 296 14.10 -1.62 -11.13
N HIS A 297 12.86 -1.20 -11.34
CA HIS A 297 12.08 -0.45 -10.35
C HIS A 297 10.99 -1.36 -9.79
N LEU A 298 11.27 -1.96 -8.64
CA LEU A 298 10.34 -2.84 -7.94
C LEU A 298 9.52 -2.08 -6.91
N TYR A 299 8.21 -2.26 -6.91
CA TYR A 299 7.34 -1.72 -5.87
C TYR A 299 6.21 -2.69 -5.54
N LEU A 300 5.59 -2.53 -4.37
CA LEU A 300 4.40 -3.27 -3.99
C LEU A 300 3.17 -2.43 -4.27
N ALA A 301 2.23 -2.97 -5.06
CA ALA A 301 1.10 -2.19 -5.55
C ALA A 301 0.21 -1.62 -4.42
N GLY A 302 -0.19 -0.34 -4.58
CA GLY A 302 -0.88 0.44 -3.56
C GLY A 302 -2.25 -0.08 -3.13
N GLN A 303 -2.87 -1.00 -3.87
CA GLN A 303 -4.18 -1.55 -3.49
C GLN A 303 -4.14 -2.24 -2.13
N CYS A 304 -3.05 -2.95 -1.83
CA CYS A 304 -2.82 -3.64 -0.57
C CYS A 304 -1.35 -4.02 -0.42
N TYR A 305 -0.73 -3.56 0.65
CA TYR A 305 0.56 -4.05 1.11
C TYR A 305 0.65 -3.91 2.63
N LEU A 306 1.57 -4.65 3.23
CA LEU A 306 1.80 -4.67 4.67
C LEU A 306 3.29 -4.70 4.97
N MET A 307 3.69 -4.11 6.09
CA MET A 307 5.07 -4.10 6.54
C MET A 307 5.16 -4.33 8.04
N SER A 308 6.29 -4.87 8.49
CA SER A 308 6.56 -5.09 9.90
C SER A 308 6.68 -3.77 10.68
N TYR A 309 6.52 -3.86 12.01
CA TYR A 309 6.66 -2.74 12.94
C TYR A 309 7.93 -1.89 12.70
N ASP A 310 9.09 -2.55 12.60
CA ASP A 310 10.38 -1.91 12.42
C ASP A 310 10.49 -1.15 11.08
N LEU A 311 9.91 -1.71 10.00
CA LEU A 311 9.83 -0.99 8.74
C LEU A 311 8.85 0.17 8.77
N CYS A 312 7.73 0.07 9.49
CA CYS A 312 6.82 1.21 9.66
C CYS A 312 7.57 2.40 10.26
N LYS A 313 8.34 2.13 11.32
CA LYS A 313 9.16 3.12 12.00
C LYS A 313 10.23 3.68 11.06
N PHE A 314 10.98 2.82 10.39
CA PHE A 314 12.02 3.24 9.45
C PHE A 314 11.46 4.11 8.32
N VAL A 315 10.37 3.71 7.66
CA VAL A 315 9.73 4.49 6.58
C VAL A 315 9.32 5.88 7.09
N SER A 316 8.77 5.98 8.30
CA SER A 316 8.42 7.28 8.87
C SER A 316 9.63 8.16 9.20
N GLU A 317 10.73 7.57 9.65
CA GLU A 317 11.98 8.26 9.96
C GLU A 317 12.74 8.68 8.68
N GLU A 318 12.62 7.91 7.60
CA GLU A 318 13.26 8.17 6.32
C GLU A 318 12.51 9.22 5.49
N ALA A 319 11.18 9.31 5.63
CA ALA A 319 10.34 10.22 4.86
C ALA A 319 10.75 11.71 4.86
N PRO A 320 11.21 12.34 5.97
CA PRO A 320 11.74 13.70 5.95
C PRO A 320 12.95 13.90 5.03
N PHE A 321 13.74 12.84 4.83
CA PHE A 321 14.98 12.88 4.04
C PHE A 321 14.78 12.46 2.58
N SER A 322 13.62 11.89 2.24
CA SER A 322 13.31 11.37 0.91
C SER A 322 13.47 12.38 -0.23
N LYS A 323 13.23 13.67 0.03
CA LYS A 323 13.38 14.78 -0.94
C LYS A 323 14.82 15.29 -1.08
N THR A 324 15.68 14.99 -0.12
CA THR A 324 17.04 15.55 -0.02
C THR A 324 18.14 14.52 -0.19
N ARG A 325 17.85 13.23 0.04
CA ARG A 325 18.74 12.11 -0.25
C ARG A 325 18.71 11.79 -1.75
N ILE A 326 19.90 11.65 -2.33
CA ILE A 326 20.15 11.33 -3.74
C ILE A 326 19.80 12.49 -4.70
N GLY A 327 20.64 13.52 -4.71
CA GLY A 327 20.67 14.55 -5.77
C GLY A 327 19.50 15.56 -5.77
N PRO A 328 19.47 16.50 -6.74
CA PRO A 328 18.42 17.52 -6.81
C PRO A 328 17.09 16.90 -7.25
N GLY A 329 16.24 16.53 -6.28
CA GLY A 329 14.90 15.98 -6.52
C GLY A 329 14.48 14.82 -5.61
N GLY A 330 15.41 14.23 -4.86
CA GLY A 330 15.11 13.05 -4.05
C GLY A 330 14.88 11.78 -4.87
N TYR A 331 14.46 10.70 -4.22
CA TYR A 331 14.00 9.46 -4.89
C TYR A 331 12.48 9.31 -4.91
N LEU A 332 11.74 10.37 -4.55
CA LEU A 332 10.28 10.40 -4.64
C LEU A 332 9.85 10.61 -6.09
N GLU A 333 8.91 9.79 -6.54
CA GLU A 333 8.24 9.88 -7.83
C GLU A 333 6.91 10.62 -7.75
N GLY A 334 6.40 10.89 -6.54
CA GLY A 334 5.09 11.50 -6.34
C GLY A 334 3.93 10.53 -6.56
N HIS A 335 4.23 9.22 -6.48
CA HIS A 335 3.24 8.15 -6.48
C HIS A 335 3.42 7.31 -5.21
N GLU A 336 2.38 7.25 -4.40
CA GLU A 336 2.44 6.82 -3.00
C GLU A 336 3.15 5.46 -2.76
N ASP A 337 2.75 4.42 -3.46
CA ASP A 337 3.29 3.06 -3.32
C ASP A 337 4.71 2.90 -3.90
N HIS A 338 5.06 3.71 -4.90
CA HIS A 338 6.43 3.82 -5.40
C HIS A 338 7.33 4.47 -4.34
N ASP A 339 6.89 5.60 -3.79
CA ASP A 339 7.61 6.37 -2.78
C ASP A 339 7.82 5.56 -1.50
N VAL A 340 6.77 4.88 -1.02
CA VAL A 340 6.86 3.99 0.14
C VAL A 340 7.79 2.80 -0.13
N SER A 341 7.72 2.20 -1.31
CA SER A 341 8.62 1.09 -1.65
C SER A 341 10.07 1.57 -1.66
N ALA A 342 10.37 2.70 -2.29
CA ALA A 342 11.71 3.26 -2.32
C ALA A 342 12.23 3.57 -0.90
N MET A 343 11.37 4.16 -0.04
CA MET A 343 11.70 4.34 1.38
C MET A 343 12.00 3.01 2.07
N VAL A 344 11.27 1.92 1.81
CA VAL A 344 11.58 0.60 2.39
C VAL A 344 12.94 0.08 1.91
N PHE A 345 13.26 0.19 0.62
CA PHE A 345 14.53 -0.30 0.07
C PHE A 345 15.74 0.55 0.46
N HIS A 346 15.52 1.75 1.01
CA HIS A 346 16.56 2.55 1.66
C HIS A 346 16.97 2.02 3.04
N SER A 347 16.30 0.99 3.55
CA SER A 347 16.67 0.38 4.83
C SER A 347 18.12 -0.12 4.79
N PRO A 348 18.93 0.18 5.83
CA PRO A 348 20.28 -0.37 5.94
C PRO A 348 20.26 -1.89 6.23
N THR A 349 19.11 -2.46 6.57
CA THR A 349 18.92 -3.88 6.84
C THR A 349 18.27 -4.59 5.65
N PRO A 350 18.68 -5.85 5.35
CA PRO A 350 18.06 -6.60 4.27
C PRO A 350 16.54 -6.75 4.44
N ILE A 351 15.81 -6.49 3.36
CA ILE A 351 14.35 -6.60 3.31
C ILE A 351 13.92 -8.04 2.99
N HIS A 352 13.09 -8.62 3.85
CA HIS A 352 12.38 -9.87 3.61
C HIS A 352 11.09 -9.60 2.83
N MET A 353 11.20 -9.52 1.51
CA MET A 353 10.05 -9.26 0.65
C MET A 353 9.22 -10.53 0.42
N ILE A 354 7.95 -10.52 0.85
CA ILE A 354 6.99 -11.61 0.59
C ILE A 354 6.05 -11.17 -0.53
N THR A 355 6.22 -11.77 -1.70
CA THR A 355 5.41 -11.42 -2.87
C THR A 355 4.09 -12.17 -2.86
N ILE A 356 3.00 -11.46 -3.13
CA ILE A 356 1.65 -12.04 -3.22
C ILE A 356 1.29 -12.22 -4.69
N GLY A 357 1.33 -13.48 -5.13
CA GLY A 357 0.91 -13.87 -6.47
C GLY A 357 -0.59 -13.68 -6.68
N LYS A 358 -1.03 -13.70 -7.95
CA LYS A 358 -2.45 -13.56 -8.32
C LYS A 358 -3.37 -14.60 -7.64
N SER A 359 -2.87 -15.82 -7.42
CA SER A 359 -3.60 -16.93 -6.78
C SER A 359 -3.63 -16.84 -5.25
N GLN A 360 -2.71 -16.10 -4.64
CA GLN A 360 -2.61 -15.89 -3.18
C GLN A 360 -3.26 -14.58 -2.74
N ARG A 361 -3.80 -13.82 -3.69
CA ARG A 361 -4.37 -12.50 -3.43
C ARG A 361 -5.64 -12.63 -2.59
N PHE A 362 -5.60 -12.07 -1.39
CA PHE A 362 -6.71 -11.99 -0.46
C PHE A 362 -7.46 -10.65 -0.52
N TRP A 363 -7.32 -9.90 -1.60
CA TRP A 363 -8.10 -8.68 -1.86
C TRP A 363 -8.52 -8.61 -3.32
N GLU A 364 -9.54 -7.81 -3.57
CA GLU A 364 -9.86 -7.39 -4.92
C GLU A 364 -10.09 -5.89 -4.99
N HIS A 365 -9.66 -5.30 -6.10
CA HIS A 365 -9.87 -3.89 -6.42
C HIS A 365 -11.09 -3.76 -7.33
N PRO A 366 -12.31 -3.51 -6.81
CA PRO A 366 -13.50 -3.28 -7.60
C PRO A 366 -13.52 -1.91 -8.28
N VAL A 367 -12.61 -1.67 -9.22
CA VAL A 367 -12.60 -0.49 -10.11
C VAL A 367 -13.87 -0.34 -10.97
N LYS A 368 -14.86 -1.24 -10.84
CA LYS A 368 -16.00 -1.40 -11.77
C LYS A 368 -17.37 -1.32 -11.10
N GLY A 369 -17.56 -0.32 -10.23
CA GLY A 369 -18.87 0.16 -9.80
C GLY A 369 -19.73 -0.80 -8.95
N GLN A 370 -20.98 -0.39 -8.72
CA GLN A 370 -21.95 -1.09 -7.86
C GLN A 370 -22.17 -2.58 -8.20
N PRO A 371 -22.22 -3.02 -9.48
CA PRO A 371 -22.46 -4.44 -9.80
C PRO A 371 -21.40 -5.38 -9.24
N ARG A 372 -20.13 -4.95 -9.26
CA ARG A 372 -19.03 -5.77 -8.73
C ARG A 372 -19.12 -5.86 -7.21
N TRP A 373 -19.42 -4.74 -6.53
CA TRP A 373 -19.70 -4.75 -5.10
C TRP A 373 -20.82 -5.72 -4.73
N THR A 374 -21.97 -5.66 -5.42
CA THR A 374 -23.10 -6.57 -5.16
C THR A 374 -22.71 -8.04 -5.34
N ARG A 375 -21.85 -8.35 -6.32
CA ARG A 375 -21.32 -9.72 -6.49
C ARG A 375 -20.47 -10.15 -5.29
N ILE A 376 -19.60 -9.29 -4.79
CA ILE A 376 -18.77 -9.56 -3.61
C ILE A 376 -19.66 -9.77 -2.39
N GLU A 377 -20.60 -8.87 -2.16
CA GLU A 377 -21.55 -8.98 -1.05
C GLU A 377 -22.30 -10.32 -1.08
N LYS A 378 -22.85 -10.70 -2.23
CA LYS A 378 -23.56 -11.97 -2.40
C LYS A 378 -22.63 -13.18 -2.17
N ARG A 379 -21.40 -13.12 -2.68
CA ARG A 379 -20.38 -14.17 -2.47
C ARG A 379 -20.07 -14.34 -0.98
N GLU A 380 -19.82 -13.25 -0.27
CA GLU A 380 -19.49 -13.28 1.16
C GLU A 380 -20.68 -13.74 2.01
N ARG A 381 -21.91 -13.32 1.70
CA ARG A 381 -23.11 -13.87 2.36
C ARG A 381 -23.27 -15.37 2.10
N ALA A 382 -23.09 -15.82 0.86
CA ALA A 382 -23.15 -17.25 0.55
C ALA A 382 -22.08 -18.03 1.32
N ARG A 383 -20.85 -17.49 1.42
CA ARG A 383 -19.75 -18.07 2.22
C ARG A 383 -20.16 -18.20 3.68
N MET A 384 -20.57 -17.12 4.32
CA MET A 384 -20.94 -17.12 5.74
C MET A 384 -22.14 -18.02 6.05
N ASN A 385 -23.05 -18.21 5.09
CA ASN A 385 -24.20 -19.11 5.19
C ASN A 385 -23.90 -20.55 4.73
N GLN A 386 -22.65 -20.90 4.40
CA GLN A 386 -22.26 -22.21 3.86
C GLN A 386 -23.02 -22.63 2.59
N GLN A 387 -23.49 -21.66 1.81
CA GLN A 387 -24.23 -21.87 0.57
C GLN A 387 -23.27 -22.05 -0.62
N ILE A 388 -23.72 -22.84 -1.61
CA ILE A 388 -22.99 -23.00 -2.88
C ILE A 388 -23.07 -21.68 -3.65
N TRP A 389 -21.92 -21.17 -4.09
CA TRP A 389 -21.81 -19.98 -4.92
C TRP A 389 -21.17 -20.34 -6.25
N GLN A 390 -21.87 -20.08 -7.36
CA GLN A 390 -21.39 -20.38 -8.72
C GLN A 390 -20.87 -21.83 -8.88
N GLY A 391 -21.63 -22.79 -8.33
CA GLY A 391 -21.31 -24.22 -8.40
C GLY A 391 -20.18 -24.68 -7.45
N LYS A 392 -19.66 -23.80 -6.59
CA LYS A 392 -18.58 -24.13 -5.65
C LYS A 392 -19.00 -23.85 -4.21
N ARG A 393 -18.63 -24.73 -3.28
CA ARG A 393 -18.70 -24.45 -1.84
C ARG A 393 -17.49 -23.58 -1.48
N LEU A 394 -17.74 -22.42 -0.90
CA LEU A 394 -16.69 -21.50 -0.45
C LEU A 394 -16.17 -21.97 0.91
N ARG A 395 -14.86 -21.86 1.16
CA ARG A 395 -14.23 -22.28 2.40
C ARG A 395 -14.54 -21.28 3.54
N ILE A 396 -14.62 -21.80 4.77
CA ILE A 396 -14.70 -21.04 6.02
C ILE A 396 -13.51 -21.49 6.88
N TYR A 397 -12.84 -20.55 7.54
CA TYR A 397 -11.62 -20.76 8.33
C TYR A 397 -11.88 -20.28 9.74
#